data_AF-A0A842TSQ2-F1
#
_entry.id   AF-A0A842TSQ2-F1
#
_cell.length_a   1.000
_cell.length_b   1.000
_cell.length_c   1.000
_cell.angle_alpha   90.00
_cell.angle_beta   90.00
_cell.angle_gamma   90.00
#
_symmetry.space_group_name_H-M   'P 1'
#
loop_
_entity.id
_entity.type
_entity.pdbx_description
1 polymer ?
#
loop_
_entity_poly.entity_id
_entity_poly.type
_entity_poly.pdbx_seq_one_letter_code
_entity_poly.pdbx_strand_id
1 'polypeptide(L)' 'MSVKELFGLENCNISDYEVMGKLREAFIHNMEEIDFIDNQGNTVRVYLPQMKFDPFMYIDAG' A
#
# COMPACT_ATOMS: atom_id res chain seq x y z
N MET A 1 -9.60 -10.67 6.57
CA MET A 1 -8.25 -10.37 6.07
C MET A 1 -8.16 -8.86 5.96
N SER A 2 -7.30 -8.26 6.76
CA SER A 2 -7.01 -6.83 6.83
C SER A 2 -6.01 -6.43 5.75
N VAL A 3 -5.93 -5.14 5.44
CA VAL A 3 -5.00 -4.63 4.42
C VAL A 3 -3.56 -4.83 4.88
N LYS A 4 -3.27 -4.60 6.16
CA LYS A 4 -1.94 -4.86 6.72
C LYS A 4 -1.49 -6.32 6.56
N GLU A 5 -2.39 -7.30 6.73
CA GLU A 5 -2.08 -8.73 6.55
C GLU A 5 -1.76 -9.06 5.08
N LEU A 6 -2.42 -8.39 4.12
CA LEU A 6 -2.15 -8.58 2.69
C LEU A 6 -0.72 -8.18 2.31
N PHE A 7 -0.15 -7.20 3.01
CA PHE A 7 1.17 -6.63 2.73
C PHE A 7 2.26 -7.08 3.72
N GLY A 8 1.97 -8.03 4.61
CA GLY A 8 2.95 -8.50 5.61
C GLY A 8 3.33 -7.45 6.66
N LEU A 9 2.40 -6.54 6.98
CA LEU A 9 2.58 -5.42 7.91
C LEU A 9 1.95 -5.69 9.29
N GLU A 10 1.71 -6.95 9.66
CA GLU A 10 1.06 -7.31 10.93
C GLU A 10 1.85 -6.84 12.15
N ASN A 11 3.17 -6.73 11.99
CA ASN A 11 4.11 -6.28 13.01
C ASN A 11 4.41 -4.78 12.95
N CYS A 12 3.74 -4.02 12.08
CA CYS A 12 3.84 -2.57 12.03
C CYS A 12 2.72 -1.93 12.86
N ASN A 13 3.06 -0.90 13.65
CA ASN A 13 2.06 -0.08 14.36
C ASN A 13 1.38 0.92 13.41
N ILE A 14 0.67 0.39 12.42
CA ILE A 14 -0.04 1.16 11.39
C ILE A 14 -1.45 0.59 11.19
N SER A 15 -2.43 1.46 11.03
CA SER A 15 -3.81 1.08 10.74
C SER A 15 -4.02 0.80 9.25
N ASP A 16 -5.04 -0.01 8.91
CA ASP A 16 -5.43 -0.26 7.51
C ASP A 16 -5.73 1.05 6.75
N TYR A 17 -6.27 2.06 7.44
CA TYR A 17 -6.54 3.38 6.88
C TYR A 17 -5.24 4.09 6.45
N GLU A 18 -4.22 4.05 7.29
CA GLU A 18 -2.91 4.65 6.98
C GLU A 18 -2.18 3.89 5.87
N VAL A 19 -2.29 2.55 5.85
CA VAL A 19 -1.74 1.73 4.75
C VAL A 19 -2.39 2.14 3.43
N MET A 20 -3.72 2.26 3.39
CA MET A 20 -4.45 2.73 2.19
C MET A 20 -4.06 4.16 1.79
N GLY A 21 -3.85 5.06 2.75
CA GLY A 21 -3.35 6.41 2.49
C GLY A 21 -2.00 6.41 1.78
N LYS A 22 -1.04 5.63 2.30
CA LYS A 22 0.29 5.49 1.70
C LYS A 22 0.26 4.85 0.32
N LEU A 23 -0.60 3.84 0.11
CA LEU A 23 -0.80 3.22 -1.21
C LEU A 23 -1.36 4.23 -2.23
N ARG A 24 -2.32 5.06 -1.81
CA ARG A 24 -2.88 6.11 -2.66
C ARG A 24 -1.84 7.17 -3.02
N GLU A 25 -1.03 7.60 -2.07
CA GLU A 25 0.08 8.54 -2.33
C GLU A 25 1.10 7.93 -3.29
N ALA A 26 1.51 6.69 -3.05
CA ALA A 26 2.42 5.97 -3.93
C ALA A 26 1.88 5.88 -5.37
N PHE A 27 0.58 5.63 -5.52
CA PHE A 27 -0.07 5.64 -6.84
C PHE A 27 -0.04 7.03 -7.51
N ILE A 28 -0.41 8.09 -6.79
CA ILE A 28 -0.40 9.47 -7.30
C ILE A 28 1.01 9.87 -7.76
N HIS A 29 2.04 9.42 -7.04
CA HIS A 29 3.43 9.75 -7.29
C HIS A 29 4.17 8.73 -8.17
N ASN A 30 3.48 7.70 -8.69
CA ASN A 30 4.10 6.59 -9.44
C ASN A 30 5.31 5.96 -8.70
N MET A 31 5.20 5.79 -7.38
CA MET A 31 6.22 5.13 -6.57
C MET A 31 6.15 3.62 -6.76
N GLU A 32 7.32 2.98 -6.85
CA GLU A 32 7.44 1.53 -7.02
C GLU A 32 7.59 0.78 -5.69
N GLU A 33 7.84 1.50 -4.60
CA GLU A 33 8.03 0.93 -3.27
C GLU A 33 7.55 1.88 -2.17
N ILE A 34 7.08 1.30 -1.06
CA ILE A 34 6.77 2.00 0.18
C ILE A 34 7.53 1.31 1.32
N ASP A 35 8.27 2.09 2.09
CA ASP A 35 8.92 1.62 3.31
C ASP A 35 8.02 1.86 4.54
N PHE A 36 7.86 0.80 5.33
CA PHE A 36 7.23 0.81 6.64
C PHE A 36 8.28 0.46 7.70
N ILE A 37 8.05 0.87 8.93
CA ILE A 37 8.88 0.49 10.07
C ILE A 37 8.07 -0.43 10.97
N ASP A 38 8.60 -1.60 11.28
CA ASP A 38 7.99 -2.54 12.22
C ASP A 38 8.20 -2.10 13.68
N ASN A 39 7.55 -2.80 14.61
CA ASN A 39 7.66 -2.51 16.03
C ASN A 39 9.06 -2.77 16.63
N GLN A 40 9.96 -3.40 15.87
CA GLN A 40 11.34 -3.68 16.25
C GLN A 40 12.33 -2.66 15.65
N GLY A 41 11.83 -1.72 14.85
CA GLY A 41 12.64 -0.72 14.15
C GLY A 41 13.23 -1.21 12.83
N ASN A 42 12.84 -2.40 12.35
CA ASN A 42 13.26 -2.89 11.04
C ASN A 42 12.42 -2.26 9.93
N THR A 43 13.01 -2.09 8.76
CA THR A 43 12.31 -1.63 7.57
C THR A 43 11.63 -2.80 6.87
N VAL A 44 10.31 -2.68 6.68
CA VAL A 44 9.50 -3.57 5.85
C VAL A 44 9.17 -2.84 4.56
N ARG A 45 9.76 -3.31 3.45
CA ARG A 45 9.58 -2.70 2.13
C ARG A 45 8.49 -3.43 1.35
N VAL A 46 7.47 -2.68 0.95
CA VAL A 46 6.39 -3.16 0.09
C VAL A 46 6.68 -2.71 -1.34
N TYR A 47 6.95 -3.67 -2.22
CA TYR A 47 7.05 -3.42 -3.64
C TYR A 47 5.67 -3.32 -4.26
N LEU A 48 5.46 -2.24 -5.01
CA LEU A 48 4.27 -1.97 -5.81
C LEU A 48 4.66 -2.16 -7.28
N PRO A 49 4.71 -3.42 -7.78
CA PRO A 49 5.10 -3.67 -9.16
C PRO A 49 4.11 -2.95 -10.07
N GLN A 50 4.56 -1.81 -10.62
CA GLN A 50 3.83 -0.87 -11.49
C GLN A 50 2.35 -1.22 -11.52
N MET A 51 1.63 -0.88 -10.43
CA MET A 51 0.18 -1.04 -10.40
C MET A 51 -0.33 -0.13 -11.50
N LYS A 52 -0.43 -0.66 -12.72
CA LYS A 52 -1.27 -0.14 -13.78
C LYS A 52 -2.69 -0.42 -13.30
N PHE A 53 -3.12 0.31 -12.27
CA PHE A 53 -4.54 0.54 -12.08
C PHE A 53 -4.94 1.27 -13.34
N ASP A 54 -5.58 0.52 -14.23
CA ASP A 54 -6.07 1.02 -15.48
C ASP A 54 -6.87 2.31 -15.15
N PRO A 55 -6.48 3.49 -15.66
CA PRO A 55 -7.20 4.72 -15.36
C PRO A 55 -8.67 4.66 -15.79
N PHE A 56 -9.08 3.62 -16.53
CA PHE A 56 -10.46 3.30 -16.90
C PHE A 56 -11.23 2.41 -15.91
N MET A 57 -10.66 2.00 -14.76
CA MET A 57 -11.43 1.25 -13.75
C MET A 57 -12.52 2.09 -13.04
N TYR A 58 -12.69 3.36 -13.45
CA TYR A 58 -13.83 4.20 -13.10
C TYR A 58 -14.78 4.48 -14.29
N ILE A 59 -14.97 3.57 -15.25
CA ILE A 59 -16.09 3.70 -16.21
C ILE A 59 -16.63 2.32 -16.64
N ASP A 60 -17.29 1.62 -15.72
CA ASP A 60 -18.41 0.73 -16.05
C ASP A 60 -19.10 0.25 -14.75
N ALA A 61 -19.65 1.21 -14.00
CA ALA A 61 -20.85 0.93 -13.21
C ALA A 61 -22.03 1.43 -14.07
N GLY A 62 -22.41 0.59 -15.04
CA GLY A 62 -23.69 0.71 -15.73
C GLY A 62 -24.87 0.45 -14.81
#